data_AF-C1DY43-F1
#
_entry.id   AF-C1DY43-F1
#
_cell.length_a   1.000
_cell.length_b   1.000
_cell.length_c   1.000
_cell.angle_alpha   90.00
_cell.angle_beta   90.00
_cell.angle_gamma   90.00
#
_symmetry.space_group_name_H-M   'P 1'
#
loop_
_entity.id
_entity.type
_entity.pdbx_description
1 polymer ?
#
loop_
_entity_poly.entity_id
_entity_poly.type
_entity_poly.pdbx_seq_one_letter_code
_entity_poly.pdbx_strand_id
1 'polypeptide(L)'
;MAARMFSGEALADLRAAFSRRSSTRARRGRGAAVIVAGKPKAKNKDTGRAIHFRTGPERFNAGSQVGEAPRGGKGKGKTTRSQRTNKVYKQYLSGRPTVDDVERASRGDRTKAMGVVEREAPYRLTRDEREAWDRAKRRGGDNGKGYGGGGVLEMRSTQRDPLAPHRHPLVNTHRLYCDAKQALFVLVEQDNEGRDEIVCDLSTLRLERDAECRARLVALAATMEPGIVVDDACGDEEPIESQARYVAAMERDRLDGLSGLSGSDPSTMTDPPSDSDSNGDASSPAAAAPSDETLATARDAVDALGEEIRALKDGGAQNSDPEVARRVAKLLELKAELRALEDAAEASTPDAIEAAIRDEREARERSVEEARRSLAESPIYALPERYLRFKCPDRPTAKALAKALAQEDLLALALEPA
;
A
#
# COMPACT_ATOMS: atom_id res chain seq x y z
N MET A 1 -34.31 -18.95 65.31
CA MET A 1 -33.25 -19.45 66.22
C MET A 1 -32.80 -20.80 65.69
N ALA A 2 -31.56 -21.14 65.39
CA ALA A 2 -30.26 -20.50 65.60
C ALA A 2 -29.29 -20.95 64.49
N ALA A 3 -28.31 -20.11 64.20
CA ALA A 3 -27.18 -20.36 63.30
C ALA A 3 -26.07 -21.17 63.98
N ARG A 4 -25.32 -21.98 63.20
CA ARG A 4 -23.92 -22.42 63.40
C ARG A 4 -23.36 -22.73 61.99
N MET A 5 -22.45 -21.99 61.34
CA MET A 5 -21.05 -21.62 61.62
C MET A 5 -20.15 -22.79 61.98
N PHE A 6 -19.25 -23.17 61.05
CA PHE A 6 -17.88 -23.72 61.17
C PHE A 6 -17.43 -24.14 59.75
N SER A 7 -16.20 -24.00 59.23
CA SER A 7 -15.06 -23.08 59.39
C SER A 7 -13.97 -23.55 58.40
N GLY A 8 -13.45 -22.60 57.60
CA GLY A 8 -12.07 -22.39 57.10
C GLY A 8 -10.95 -23.42 56.91
N GLU A 9 -11.03 -24.72 57.23
CA GLU A 9 -9.81 -25.57 57.27
C GLU A 9 -9.86 -26.87 56.43
N ALA A 10 -10.87 -27.08 55.59
CA ALA A 10 -11.00 -28.32 54.81
C ALA A 10 -10.50 -28.26 53.34
N LEU A 11 -9.83 -27.18 52.92
CA LEU A 11 -9.42 -26.97 51.52
C LEU A 11 -7.90 -26.85 51.30
N ALA A 12 -7.08 -27.02 52.33
CA ALA A 12 -5.62 -26.94 52.24
C ALA A 12 -4.90 -28.30 52.04
N ASP A 13 -5.53 -29.43 52.38
CA ASP A 13 -4.87 -30.75 52.35
C ASP A 13 -5.00 -31.54 51.03
N LEU A 14 -5.62 -30.96 49.99
CA LEU A 14 -5.73 -31.59 48.67
C LEU A 14 -4.64 -31.17 47.67
N ARG A 15 -3.68 -30.30 48.06
CA ARG A 15 -2.60 -29.80 47.19
C ARG A 15 -1.22 -30.43 47.40
N ALA A 16 -1.08 -31.45 48.25
CA ALA A 16 0.24 -32.01 48.61
C ALA A 16 0.53 -33.45 48.11
N ALA A 17 -0.35 -34.09 47.33
CA ALA A 17 -0.26 -35.54 47.07
C ALA A 17 -0.11 -35.99 45.60
N PHE A 18 0.36 -35.14 44.68
CA PHE A 18 0.71 -35.55 43.31
C PHE A 18 2.08 -35.01 42.87
N SER A 19 3.11 -35.39 43.61
CA SER A 19 4.50 -35.30 43.17
C SER A 19 5.24 -36.55 43.65
N ARG A 20 6.03 -37.13 42.76
CA ARG A 20 6.92 -38.31 42.90
C ARG A 20 6.33 -39.65 42.48
N ARG A 21 6.53 -39.99 41.20
CA ARG A 21 7.10 -41.29 40.81
C ARG A 21 7.96 -41.13 39.57
N SER A 22 9.27 -41.01 39.82
CA SER A 22 10.34 -41.23 38.86
C SER A 22 10.59 -42.74 38.71
N SER A 23 10.68 -43.24 37.48
CA SER A 23 11.49 -44.43 37.21
C SER A 23 12.18 -44.33 35.86
N THR A 24 13.50 -44.35 35.96
CA THR A 24 14.58 -44.47 34.98
C THR A 24 14.39 -45.53 33.89
N ARG A 25 14.77 -45.22 32.63
CA ARG A 25 15.75 -46.04 31.89
C ARG A 25 16.32 -45.38 30.61
N ALA A 26 17.65 -45.29 30.64
CA ALA A 26 18.65 -45.53 29.58
C ALA A 26 18.61 -44.78 28.24
N ARG A 27 19.63 -43.92 28.09
CA ARG A 27 20.23 -43.42 26.85
C ARG A 27 20.54 -44.54 25.84
N ARG A 28 20.27 -44.27 24.56
CA ARG A 28 21.13 -44.66 23.43
C ARG A 28 21.22 -43.49 22.46
N GLY A 29 22.44 -43.04 22.21
CA GLY A 29 22.77 -42.05 21.20
C GLY A 29 23.44 -42.67 19.98
N ARG A 30 23.56 -41.82 18.96
CA ARG A 30 24.27 -41.91 17.68
C ARG A 30 23.49 -42.46 16.48
N GLY A 31 23.29 -41.53 15.54
CA GLY A 31 22.93 -41.72 14.15
C GLY A 31 22.83 -40.36 13.48
N ALA A 32 23.99 -39.72 13.24
CA ALA A 32 24.06 -38.50 12.45
C ALA A 32 23.66 -38.83 11.01
N ALA A 33 22.47 -38.40 10.60
CA ALA A 33 22.07 -38.42 9.20
C ALA A 33 22.54 -37.11 8.55
N VAL A 34 23.70 -37.21 7.89
CA VAL A 34 24.17 -36.21 6.93
C VAL A 34 23.16 -36.17 5.79
N ILE A 35 22.34 -35.12 5.73
CA ILE A 35 21.58 -34.79 4.52
C ILE A 35 22.54 -34.02 3.62
N VAL A 36 23.00 -34.69 2.57
CA VAL A 36 23.80 -34.13 1.50
C VAL A 36 23.01 -33.00 0.82
N ALA A 37 23.57 -31.80 0.85
CA ALA A 37 23.03 -30.62 0.21
C ALA A 37 22.96 -30.79 -1.32
N GLY A 38 21.77 -31.10 -1.82
CA GLY A 38 21.41 -30.83 -3.21
C GLY A 38 21.13 -29.33 -3.35
N LYS A 39 22.03 -28.62 -4.05
CA LYS A 39 22.00 -27.16 -4.30
C LYS A 39 20.57 -26.63 -4.56
N PRO A 40 19.95 -25.86 -3.65
CA PRO A 40 18.87 -25.00 -4.05
C PRO A 40 19.49 -23.84 -4.83
N LYS A 41 19.24 -23.78 -6.14
CA LYS A 41 19.42 -22.54 -6.90
C LYS A 41 18.36 -21.55 -6.41
N ALA A 42 18.60 -20.94 -5.26
CA ALA A 42 17.86 -19.80 -4.80
C ALA A 42 18.20 -18.63 -5.73
N LYS A 43 17.32 -18.36 -6.69
CA LYS A 43 17.22 -17.03 -7.29
C LYS A 43 16.38 -16.16 -6.36
N ASN A 44 16.89 -15.90 -5.16
CA ASN A 44 16.40 -14.80 -4.34
C ASN A 44 17.21 -13.57 -4.73
N LYS A 45 16.76 -12.91 -5.80
CA LYS A 45 16.98 -11.48 -5.92
C LYS A 45 15.75 -10.87 -5.27
N ASP A 46 15.90 -10.56 -4.00
CA ASP A 46 14.95 -9.76 -3.24
C ASP A 46 14.94 -8.37 -3.88
N THR A 47 13.93 -8.12 -4.69
CA THR A 47 13.60 -6.79 -5.18
C THR A 47 12.16 -6.59 -4.78
N GLY A 48 11.94 -5.92 -3.65
CA GLY A 48 10.62 -5.53 -3.13
C GLY A 48 9.85 -4.69 -4.14
N ARG A 49 9.31 -5.34 -5.16
CA ARG A 49 8.52 -4.76 -6.24
C ARG A 49 7.36 -5.70 -6.50
N ALA A 50 6.15 -5.24 -6.23
CA ALA A 50 4.94 -5.81 -6.78
C ALA A 50 5.11 -5.97 -8.30
N ILE A 51 5.29 -7.20 -8.77
CA ILE A 51 5.53 -7.53 -10.19
C ILE A 51 4.20 -7.50 -10.96
N HIS A 52 3.46 -6.40 -10.86
CA HIS A 52 2.19 -6.21 -11.55
C HIS A 52 2.28 -5.30 -12.78
N PHE A 53 3.48 -5.03 -13.31
CA PHE A 53 3.65 -4.53 -14.67
C PHE A 53 4.95 -5.08 -15.26
N ARG A 54 4.92 -6.33 -15.74
CA ARG A 54 5.89 -6.79 -16.73
C ARG A 54 5.19 -6.83 -18.07
N THR A 55 5.53 -5.92 -18.97
CA THR A 55 5.31 -6.08 -20.39
C THR A 55 5.96 -7.38 -20.83
N GLY A 56 5.15 -8.28 -21.42
CA GLY A 56 5.65 -9.51 -22.01
C GLY A 56 6.63 -9.20 -23.16
N PRO A 57 7.40 -10.20 -23.62
CA PRO A 57 8.33 -10.02 -24.73
C PRO A 57 7.63 -9.42 -25.95
N GLU A 58 8.20 -8.36 -26.52
CA GLU A 58 7.63 -7.47 -27.55
C GLU A 58 7.13 -8.13 -28.83
N ARG A 59 7.40 -9.42 -29.04
CA ARG A 59 6.84 -10.20 -30.15
C ARG A 59 5.32 -10.41 -30.09
N PHE A 60 4.63 -9.96 -29.03
CA PHE A 60 3.17 -9.94 -28.93
C PHE A 60 2.53 -8.55 -29.06
N ASN A 61 3.30 -7.46 -29.12
CA ASN A 61 2.78 -6.08 -29.12
C ASN A 61 2.92 -5.34 -30.47
N ALA A 62 3.49 -5.97 -31.49
CA ALA A 62 3.47 -5.43 -32.85
C ALA A 62 2.15 -5.83 -33.54
N GLY A 63 1.13 -4.97 -33.46
CA GLY A 63 -0.08 -5.13 -34.27
C GLY A 63 -1.40 -4.62 -33.70
N SER A 64 -1.40 -3.74 -32.69
CA SER A 64 -2.61 -3.03 -32.28
C SER A 64 -2.90 -1.86 -33.23
N GLN A 65 -3.16 -2.16 -34.51
CA GLN A 65 -3.88 -1.24 -35.38
C GLN A 65 -5.37 -1.33 -35.01
N VAL A 66 -5.92 -0.18 -34.63
CA VAL A 66 -7.34 0.08 -34.53
C VAL A 66 -7.94 -0.15 -35.92
N GLY A 67 -8.60 -1.29 -36.10
CA GLY A 67 -9.23 -1.69 -37.35
C GLY A 67 -10.19 -2.84 -37.12
N GLU A 68 -11.45 -2.66 -37.51
CA GLU A 68 -12.50 -3.66 -37.45
C GLU A 68 -12.04 -4.93 -38.21
N ALA A 69 -11.86 -6.03 -37.48
CA ALA A 69 -11.34 -7.26 -38.08
C ALA A 69 -12.32 -7.79 -39.15
N PRO A 70 -11.86 -8.12 -40.36
CA PRO A 70 -12.74 -8.59 -41.42
C PRO A 70 -13.39 -9.92 -41.03
N ARG A 71 -14.74 -9.92 -41.00
CA ARG A 71 -15.55 -11.13 -40.95
C ARG A 71 -15.33 -11.93 -42.24
N GLY A 72 -14.38 -12.87 -42.21
CA GLY A 72 -14.12 -13.77 -43.34
C GLY A 72 -13.84 -15.19 -42.87
N GLY A 73 -14.75 -16.11 -43.19
CA GLY A 73 -14.48 -17.55 -43.04
C GLY A 73 -15.71 -18.42 -42.89
N LYS A 74 -16.49 -18.61 -43.96
CA LYS A 74 -17.43 -19.74 -44.08
C LYS A 74 -16.63 -21.05 -44.20
N GLY A 75 -16.19 -21.60 -43.07
CA GLY A 75 -15.54 -22.91 -43.01
C GLY A 75 -16.26 -23.82 -42.02
N LYS A 76 -16.76 -24.97 -42.49
CA LYS A 76 -17.26 -26.07 -41.65
C LYS A 76 -16.09 -26.77 -40.93
N GLY A 77 -15.31 -26.03 -40.16
CA GLY A 77 -14.25 -26.53 -39.30
C GLY A 77 -14.75 -26.61 -37.87
N LYS A 78 -14.56 -27.76 -37.21
CA LYS A 78 -14.90 -27.95 -35.80
C LYS A 78 -14.21 -26.88 -34.95
N THR A 79 -14.98 -25.92 -34.43
CA THR A 79 -14.49 -25.01 -33.38
C THR A 79 -13.94 -25.85 -32.23
N THR A 80 -12.65 -25.72 -31.94
CA THR A 80 -12.02 -26.41 -30.82
C THR A 80 -12.66 -25.95 -29.51
N ARG A 81 -12.67 -26.80 -28.48
CA ARG A 81 -13.25 -26.46 -27.15
C ARG A 81 -12.67 -25.15 -26.61
N SER A 82 -11.39 -24.88 -26.87
CA SER A 82 -10.69 -23.64 -26.53
C SER A 82 -11.22 -22.40 -27.27
N GLN A 83 -11.78 -22.56 -28.48
CA GLN A 83 -12.44 -21.47 -29.21
C GLN A 83 -13.88 -21.25 -28.74
N ARG A 84 -14.59 -22.28 -28.25
CA ARG A 84 -15.92 -22.11 -27.61
C ARG A 84 -15.84 -21.53 -26.20
N THR A 85 -14.73 -21.73 -25.47
CA THR A 85 -14.56 -21.20 -24.11
C THR A 85 -13.89 -19.83 -24.06
N ASN A 86 -13.46 -19.26 -25.19
CA ASN A 86 -12.78 -17.97 -25.23
C ASN A 86 -13.72 -16.76 -25.34
N LYS A 87 -14.98 -16.89 -24.88
CA LYS A 87 -15.98 -15.82 -25.04
C LYS A 87 -16.08 -14.82 -23.88
N VAL A 88 -15.43 -15.05 -22.73
CA VAL A 88 -15.55 -14.13 -21.57
C VAL A 88 -14.33 -14.16 -20.63
N TYR A 89 -13.11 -14.43 -21.12
CA TYR A 89 -11.89 -14.42 -20.27
C TYR A 89 -11.13 -13.09 -20.29
N LYS A 90 -11.67 -12.04 -20.92
CA LYS A 90 -10.98 -10.76 -21.14
C LYS A 90 -11.67 -9.54 -20.52
N GLN A 91 -12.53 -9.71 -19.51
CA GLN A 91 -13.20 -8.57 -18.88
C GLN A 91 -13.72 -8.85 -17.46
N TYR A 92 -12.84 -9.36 -16.59
CA TYR A 92 -13.06 -9.36 -15.13
C TYR A 92 -11.74 -9.02 -14.45
N LEU A 93 -11.18 -7.84 -14.76
CA LEU A 93 -10.03 -7.29 -14.05
C LEU A 93 -10.46 -6.33 -12.93
N SER A 94 -11.64 -6.54 -12.34
CA SER A 94 -11.87 -6.01 -11.00
C SER A 94 -11.02 -6.83 -10.03
N GLY A 95 -9.96 -6.24 -9.50
CA GLY A 95 -9.18 -6.73 -8.36
C GLY A 95 -10.01 -6.88 -7.09
N ARG A 96 -11.27 -6.44 -7.10
CA ARG A 96 -12.26 -6.78 -6.08
C ARG A 96 -12.60 -8.29 -6.11
N PRO A 97 -12.37 -9.02 -5.01
CA PRO A 97 -12.69 -10.45 -4.91
C PRO A 97 -14.20 -10.68 -4.85
N THR A 98 -14.66 -11.82 -5.36
CA THR A 98 -15.97 -12.36 -4.98
C THR A 98 -15.85 -13.18 -3.70
N VAL A 99 -16.96 -13.41 -2.98
CA VAL A 99 -16.97 -14.29 -1.80
C VAL A 99 -16.47 -15.71 -2.13
N ASP A 100 -16.74 -16.21 -3.35
CA ASP A 100 -16.22 -17.50 -3.82
C ASP A 100 -14.69 -17.48 -4.04
N ASP A 101 -14.13 -16.36 -4.51
CA ASP A 101 -12.67 -16.21 -4.59
C ASP A 101 -12.05 -16.30 -3.20
N VAL A 102 -12.63 -15.62 -2.21
CA VAL A 102 -12.15 -15.67 -0.82
C VAL A 102 -12.25 -17.07 -0.22
N GLU A 103 -13.37 -17.77 -0.43
CA GLU A 103 -13.53 -19.17 0.00
C GLU A 103 -12.48 -20.09 -0.61
N ARG A 104 -12.16 -19.93 -1.90
CA ARG A 104 -11.12 -20.71 -2.58
C ARG A 104 -9.72 -20.38 -2.05
N ALA A 105 -9.40 -19.10 -1.95
CA ALA A 105 -8.12 -18.62 -1.41
C ALA A 105 -7.89 -19.16 0.02
N SER A 106 -8.93 -19.12 0.86
CA SER A 106 -8.89 -19.62 2.23
C SER A 106 -8.61 -21.14 2.34
N ARG A 107 -8.83 -21.91 1.26
CA ARG A 107 -8.52 -23.36 1.16
C ARG A 107 -7.15 -23.63 0.52
N GLY A 108 -6.51 -22.60 -0.01
CA GLY A 108 -5.32 -22.72 -0.85
C GLY A 108 -5.62 -23.08 -2.31
N ASP A 109 -6.89 -22.99 -2.71
CA ASP A 109 -7.29 -23.18 -4.10
C ASP A 109 -7.07 -21.90 -4.91
N ARG A 110 -6.87 -22.04 -6.23
CA ARG A 110 -6.76 -20.89 -7.13
C ARG A 110 -8.08 -20.12 -7.17
N THR A 111 -8.04 -18.79 -7.10
CA THR A 111 -9.19 -17.90 -7.32
C THR A 111 -9.67 -17.96 -8.78
N LYS A 112 -10.91 -17.53 -9.04
CA LYS A 112 -11.46 -17.38 -10.39
C LYS A 112 -10.90 -16.12 -11.05
N ALA A 113 -10.88 -15.02 -10.29
CA ALA A 113 -10.27 -13.78 -10.71
C ALA A 113 -8.76 -13.78 -10.41
N MET A 114 -7.96 -13.25 -11.33
CA MET A 114 -6.51 -13.11 -11.14
C MET A 114 -6.21 -11.81 -10.42
N GLY A 115 -5.21 -11.81 -9.53
CA GLY A 115 -4.73 -10.59 -8.86
C GLY A 115 -5.59 -10.11 -7.69
N VAL A 116 -6.61 -10.85 -7.27
CA VAL A 116 -7.44 -10.50 -6.09
C VAL A 116 -6.77 -10.84 -4.76
N VAL A 117 -5.81 -11.75 -4.78
CA VAL A 117 -4.97 -12.13 -3.64
C VAL A 117 -3.55 -11.68 -3.89
N GLU A 118 -2.90 -11.16 -2.86
CA GLU A 118 -1.49 -10.83 -2.94
C GLU A 118 -0.66 -12.11 -3.07
N ARG A 119 0.33 -12.10 -3.95
CA ARG A 119 1.11 -13.31 -4.23
C ARG A 119 1.99 -13.73 -3.06
N GLU A 120 2.46 -12.76 -2.27
CA GLU A 120 3.45 -12.95 -1.20
C GLU A 120 2.80 -13.15 0.17
N ALA A 121 1.52 -12.83 0.31
CA ALA A 121 0.78 -12.98 1.55
C ALA A 121 0.13 -14.37 1.68
N PRO A 122 0.08 -14.94 2.90
CA PRO A 122 -0.64 -16.18 3.15
C PRO A 122 -2.15 -15.92 3.24
N TYR A 123 -2.95 -16.82 2.67
CA TYR A 123 -4.42 -16.81 2.75
C TYR A 123 -5.02 -18.15 3.18
N ARG A 124 -4.27 -19.25 3.03
CA ARG A 124 -4.77 -20.57 3.39
C ARG A 124 -4.94 -20.67 4.90
N LEU A 125 -6.15 -20.98 5.34
CA LEU A 125 -6.49 -21.15 6.74
C LEU A 125 -6.24 -22.59 7.19
N THR A 126 -5.69 -22.72 8.40
CA THR A 126 -5.73 -23.95 9.18
C THR A 126 -7.16 -24.24 9.64
N ARG A 127 -7.37 -25.40 10.28
CA ARG A 127 -8.68 -25.79 10.81
C ARG A 127 -9.20 -24.79 11.84
N ASP A 128 -8.38 -24.45 12.83
CA ASP A 128 -8.77 -23.59 13.94
C ASP A 128 -9.05 -22.15 13.46
N GLU A 129 -8.24 -21.65 12.54
CA GLU A 129 -8.46 -20.35 11.88
C GLU A 129 -9.73 -20.35 11.05
N ARG A 130 -10.03 -21.43 10.32
CA ARG A 130 -11.28 -21.57 9.57
C ARG A 130 -12.49 -21.54 10.49
N GLU A 131 -12.44 -22.26 11.61
CA GLU A 131 -13.51 -22.23 12.60
C GLU A 131 -13.72 -20.82 13.18
N ALA A 132 -12.63 -20.07 13.41
CA ALA A 132 -12.68 -18.67 13.83
C ALA A 132 -13.29 -17.76 12.75
N TRP A 133 -12.85 -17.92 11.49
CA TRP A 133 -13.37 -17.15 10.36
C TRP A 133 -14.85 -17.44 10.09
N ASP A 134 -15.29 -18.69 10.15
CA ASP A 134 -16.69 -19.06 9.98
C ASP A 134 -17.57 -18.49 11.10
N ARG A 135 -17.04 -18.35 12.33
CA ARG A 135 -17.73 -17.62 13.41
C ARG A 135 -17.85 -16.13 13.10
N ALA A 136 -16.80 -15.50 12.59
CA ALA A 136 -16.81 -14.09 12.20
C ALA A 136 -17.85 -13.82 11.11
N LYS A 137 -17.82 -14.60 10.01
CA LYS A 137 -18.83 -14.50 8.93
C LYS A 137 -20.26 -14.70 9.42
N ARG A 138 -20.49 -15.70 10.27
CA ARG A 138 -21.84 -15.94 10.84
C ARG A 138 -22.35 -14.76 11.65
N ARG A 139 -21.47 -14.05 12.36
CA ARG A 139 -21.83 -12.81 13.07
C ARG A 139 -22.08 -11.64 12.11
N GLY A 140 -21.40 -11.62 10.96
CA GLY A 140 -21.63 -10.70 9.84
C GLY A 140 -22.95 -10.89 9.10
N GLY A 141 -23.65 -11.99 9.35
CA GLY A 141 -24.98 -12.24 8.81
C GLY A 141 -25.00 -12.66 7.34
N ASP A 142 -25.26 -13.95 7.11
CA ASP A 142 -25.73 -14.45 5.81
C ASP A 142 -27.20 -14.92 5.87
N ASN A 143 -27.85 -14.86 7.05
CA ASN A 143 -29.18 -15.44 7.33
C ASN A 143 -30.12 -14.53 8.16
N GLY A 144 -30.08 -13.21 7.93
CA GLY A 144 -31.14 -12.28 8.38
C GLY A 144 -31.17 -11.85 9.86
N LYS A 145 -30.10 -12.07 10.65
CA LYS A 145 -29.96 -11.54 12.03
C LYS A 145 -28.53 -11.13 12.42
N GLY A 146 -27.66 -10.80 11.45
CA GLY A 146 -26.27 -10.44 11.70
C GLY A 146 -26.01 -8.93 11.78
N TYR A 147 -24.83 -8.57 12.29
CA TYR A 147 -24.21 -7.24 12.27
C TYR A 147 -23.64 -7.02 10.86
N GLY A 148 -23.64 -5.80 10.31
CA GLY A 148 -23.28 -5.45 8.92
C GLY A 148 -22.30 -6.38 8.20
N GLY A 149 -22.58 -6.64 6.91
CA GLY A 149 -22.26 -7.84 6.11
C GLY A 149 -20.85 -8.46 6.13
N GLY A 150 -19.87 -7.89 6.83
CA GLY A 150 -18.51 -8.40 7.03
C GLY A 150 -18.33 -9.20 8.33
N GLY A 151 -18.99 -8.80 9.42
CA GLY A 151 -18.84 -9.42 10.74
C GLY A 151 -17.63 -8.98 11.55
N VAL A 152 -17.44 -9.59 12.73
CA VAL A 152 -16.35 -9.24 13.67
C VAL A 152 -15.42 -10.44 13.85
N LEU A 153 -14.15 -10.25 13.50
CA LEU A 153 -13.08 -11.22 13.75
C LEU A 153 -12.48 -11.01 15.15
N GLU A 154 -12.33 -12.11 15.89
CA GLU A 154 -11.59 -12.11 17.15
C GLU A 154 -10.30 -12.89 16.94
N MET A 155 -9.15 -12.30 17.29
CA MET A 155 -7.84 -12.93 17.22
C MET A 155 -7.09 -12.70 18.52
N ARG A 156 -6.35 -13.69 19.02
CA ARG A 156 -5.44 -13.46 20.16
C ARG A 156 -4.12 -12.92 19.64
N SER A 157 -3.62 -11.86 20.26
CA SER A 157 -2.28 -11.33 19.98
C SER A 157 -1.23 -12.26 20.60
N THR A 158 -1.00 -13.41 19.96
CA THR A 158 0.07 -14.34 20.33
C THR A 158 1.36 -14.10 19.54
N GLN A 159 1.33 -13.23 18.52
CA GLN A 159 2.49 -12.93 17.70
C GLN A 159 3.27 -11.73 18.25
N ARG A 160 4.58 -11.91 18.38
CA ARG A 160 5.55 -10.88 18.80
C ARG A 160 6.30 -10.26 17.62
N ASP A 161 5.88 -10.55 16.38
CA ASP A 161 6.54 -10.08 15.18
C ASP A 161 5.95 -8.71 14.78
N PRO A 162 6.76 -7.64 14.68
CA PRO A 162 6.28 -6.32 14.26
C PRO A 162 5.69 -6.29 12.84
N LEU A 163 5.98 -7.31 12.00
CA LEU A 163 5.38 -7.48 10.66
C LEU A 163 4.15 -8.41 10.65
N ALA A 164 3.71 -8.89 11.82
CA ALA A 164 2.64 -9.89 11.97
C ALA A 164 1.25 -9.50 11.42
N PRO A 165 0.77 -8.24 11.56
CA PRO A 165 -0.62 -7.92 11.16
C PRO A 165 -0.90 -8.18 9.68
N HIS A 166 0.08 -7.90 8.80
CA HIS A 166 -0.05 -8.06 7.34
C HIS A 166 0.25 -9.50 6.85
N ARG A 167 0.70 -10.40 7.75
CA ARG A 167 1.10 -11.77 7.41
C ARG A 167 0.28 -12.84 8.11
N HIS A 168 -0.81 -12.48 8.77
CA HIS A 168 -1.71 -13.46 9.36
C HIS A 168 -2.79 -13.88 8.35
N PRO A 169 -2.86 -15.17 7.93
CA PRO A 169 -3.79 -15.60 6.88
C PRO A 169 -5.25 -15.38 7.24
N LEU A 170 -5.59 -15.51 8.54
CA LEU A 170 -6.92 -15.19 9.06
C LEU A 170 -7.32 -13.72 8.84
N VAL A 171 -6.43 -12.77 9.14
CA VAL A 171 -6.67 -11.32 8.96
C VAL A 171 -6.82 -11.01 7.47
N ASN A 172 -5.87 -11.48 6.65
CA ASN A 172 -5.88 -11.26 5.20
C ASN A 172 -7.14 -11.83 4.53
N THR A 173 -7.57 -13.03 4.94
CA THR A 173 -8.79 -13.66 4.41
C THR A 173 -10.04 -12.91 4.85
N HIS A 174 -10.10 -12.44 6.10
CA HIS A 174 -11.25 -11.68 6.59
C HIS A 174 -11.34 -10.30 5.94
N ARG A 175 -10.23 -9.59 5.77
CA ARG A 175 -10.17 -8.32 5.05
C ARG A 175 -10.67 -8.46 3.61
N LEU A 176 -10.25 -9.51 2.89
CA LEU A 176 -10.78 -9.81 1.55
C LEU A 176 -12.28 -10.13 1.56
N TYR A 177 -12.77 -10.83 2.58
CA TYR A 177 -14.21 -11.10 2.72
C TYR A 177 -15.01 -9.82 2.90
N CYS A 178 -14.54 -8.90 3.76
CA CYS A 178 -15.16 -7.59 3.96
C CYS A 178 -15.14 -6.75 2.67
N ASP A 179 -14.04 -6.74 1.92
CA ASP A 179 -13.94 -6.07 0.60
C ASP A 179 -14.94 -6.67 -0.40
N ALA A 180 -15.04 -8.01 -0.47
CA ALA A 180 -16.02 -8.70 -1.32
C ALA A 180 -17.47 -8.34 -0.97
N LYS A 181 -17.74 -8.02 0.30
CA LYS A 181 -19.07 -7.68 0.82
C LYS A 181 -19.35 -6.17 0.86
N GLN A 182 -18.35 -5.32 0.61
CA GLN A 182 -18.42 -3.86 0.83
C GLN A 182 -18.76 -3.51 2.29
N ALA A 183 -18.18 -4.24 3.23
CA ALA A 183 -18.44 -4.04 4.64
C ALA A 183 -17.20 -3.51 5.34
N LEU A 184 -17.41 -2.81 6.45
CA LEU A 184 -16.33 -2.44 7.36
C LEU A 184 -15.61 -3.70 7.83
N PHE A 185 -14.29 -3.71 7.75
CA PHE A 185 -13.49 -4.73 8.41
C PHE A 185 -13.33 -4.38 9.88
N VAL A 186 -13.67 -5.30 10.78
CA VAL A 186 -13.56 -5.12 12.23
C VAL A 186 -12.84 -6.31 12.86
N LEU A 187 -11.68 -6.05 13.44
CA LEU A 187 -10.84 -7.02 14.13
C LEU A 187 -10.73 -6.64 15.61
N VAL A 188 -10.97 -7.59 16.51
CA VAL A 188 -10.65 -7.49 17.93
C VAL A 188 -9.38 -8.27 18.20
N GLU A 189 -8.31 -7.56 18.48
CA GLU A 189 -7.03 -8.09 18.94
C GLU A 189 -7.08 -8.27 20.46
N GLN A 190 -7.10 -9.52 20.90
CA GLN A 190 -7.22 -9.87 22.31
C GLN A 190 -5.84 -9.95 22.95
N ASP A 191 -5.63 -9.12 23.97
CA ASP A 191 -4.45 -9.19 24.83
C ASP A 191 -4.66 -10.23 25.95
N ASN A 192 -3.55 -10.72 26.50
CA ASN A 192 -3.54 -11.60 27.66
C ASN A 192 -4.03 -10.90 28.93
N GLU A 193 -3.83 -9.59 29.04
CA GLU A 193 -4.26 -8.79 30.19
C GLU A 193 -5.70 -8.28 30.07
N GLY A 194 -6.39 -8.58 28.95
CA GLY A 194 -7.79 -8.23 28.72
C GLY A 194 -8.04 -6.81 28.23
N ARG A 195 -6.98 -6.03 27.99
CA ARG A 195 -7.02 -4.74 27.28
C ARG A 195 -6.98 -5.00 25.78
N ASP A 196 -8.13 -5.38 25.25
CA ASP A 196 -8.28 -5.72 23.84
C ASP A 196 -8.28 -4.43 22.98
N GLU A 197 -7.71 -4.50 21.78
CA GLU A 197 -7.69 -3.41 20.79
C GLU A 197 -8.62 -3.76 19.62
N ILE A 198 -9.42 -2.80 19.16
CA ILE A 198 -10.25 -2.96 17.96
C ILE A 198 -9.57 -2.23 16.81
N VAL A 199 -9.34 -2.92 15.71
CA VAL A 199 -8.86 -2.36 14.44
C VAL A 199 -10.00 -2.36 13.45
N CYS A 200 -10.35 -1.18 12.97
CA CYS A 200 -11.30 -0.98 11.88
C CYS A 200 -10.56 -0.55 10.62
N ASP A 201 -10.88 -1.14 9.47
CA ASP A 201 -10.32 -0.75 8.18
C ASP A 201 -11.44 -0.34 7.23
N LEU A 202 -11.45 0.94 6.85
CA LEU A 202 -12.45 1.53 5.96
C LEU A 202 -12.11 1.30 4.47
N SER A 203 -10.89 0.85 4.14
CA SER A 203 -10.49 0.63 2.73
C SER A 203 -11.34 -0.43 2.03
N THR A 204 -11.93 -1.36 2.80
CA THR A 204 -12.86 -2.40 2.29
C THR A 204 -14.21 -1.85 1.84
N LEU A 205 -14.53 -0.60 2.15
CA LEU A 205 -15.71 0.11 1.66
C LEU A 205 -15.46 0.78 0.29
N ARG A 206 -14.20 0.98 -0.10
CA ARG A 206 -13.76 1.63 -1.35
C ARG A 206 -14.38 3.01 -1.58
N LEU A 207 -14.48 3.81 -0.52
CA LEU A 207 -15.02 5.17 -0.58
C LEU A 207 -14.00 6.14 -1.15
N GLU A 208 -14.47 7.18 -1.85
CA GLU A 208 -13.62 8.32 -2.22
C GLU A 208 -13.36 9.26 -1.05
N ARG A 209 -14.34 9.34 -0.14
CA ARG A 209 -14.35 10.18 1.07
C ARG A 209 -14.85 9.35 2.24
N ASP A 210 -14.15 9.40 3.37
CA ASP A 210 -14.53 8.62 4.56
C ASP A 210 -14.48 9.42 5.87
N ALA A 211 -14.22 10.74 5.83
CA ALA A 211 -14.16 11.60 7.01
C ALA A 211 -15.41 11.49 7.92
N GLU A 212 -16.61 11.53 7.32
CA GLU A 212 -17.87 11.39 8.07
C GLU A 212 -18.05 9.99 8.67
N CYS A 213 -17.64 8.95 7.93
CA CYS A 213 -17.61 7.58 8.43
C CYS A 213 -16.67 7.46 9.63
N ARG A 214 -15.46 8.05 9.55
CA ARG A 214 -14.51 8.06 10.67
C ARG A 214 -15.10 8.77 11.87
N ALA A 215 -15.62 9.99 11.67
CA ALA A 215 -16.26 10.78 12.73
C ALA A 215 -17.43 10.03 13.39
N ARG A 216 -18.25 9.32 12.61
CA ARG A 216 -19.34 8.48 13.12
C ARG A 216 -18.83 7.37 14.04
N LEU A 217 -17.78 6.65 13.64
CA LEU A 217 -17.20 5.57 14.43
C LEU A 217 -16.58 6.10 15.74
N VAL A 218 -15.90 7.25 15.68
CA VAL A 218 -15.37 7.94 16.88
C VAL A 218 -16.51 8.37 17.81
N ALA A 219 -17.58 8.97 17.26
CA ALA A 219 -18.75 9.35 18.03
C ALA A 219 -19.41 8.15 18.71
N LEU A 220 -19.52 7.01 18.00
CA LEU A 220 -20.05 5.77 18.57
C LEU A 220 -19.23 5.31 19.78
N ALA A 221 -17.90 5.30 19.66
CA ALA A 221 -17.02 4.96 20.78
C ALA A 221 -17.20 5.92 21.97
N ALA A 222 -17.39 7.22 21.71
CA ALA A 222 -17.62 8.22 22.75
C ALA A 222 -18.97 8.05 23.47
N THR A 223 -19.98 7.44 22.84
CA THR A 223 -21.24 7.09 23.53
C THR A 223 -21.12 5.89 24.47
N MET A 224 -20.03 5.14 24.38
CA MET A 224 -19.75 3.97 25.22
C MET A 224 -18.99 4.37 26.48
N GLU A 225 -18.55 3.38 27.27
CA GLU A 225 -17.91 3.60 28.56
C GLU A 225 -16.72 4.58 28.50
N PRO A 226 -16.51 5.40 29.55
CA PRO A 226 -15.33 6.24 29.64
C PRO A 226 -14.06 5.37 29.70
N GLY A 227 -13.04 5.75 28.92
CA GLY A 227 -11.73 5.08 28.92
C GLY A 227 -11.35 4.40 27.60
N ILE A 228 -12.20 4.46 26.57
CA ILE A 228 -11.82 4.06 25.21
C ILE A 228 -10.92 5.14 24.61
N VAL A 229 -9.70 4.76 24.21
CA VAL A 229 -8.76 5.65 23.53
C VAL A 229 -8.82 5.37 22.03
N VAL A 230 -9.06 6.42 21.25
CA VAL A 230 -9.15 6.35 19.78
C VAL A 230 -7.85 6.86 19.17
N ASP A 231 -7.35 6.13 18.19
CA ASP A 231 -6.20 6.50 17.37
C ASP A 231 -6.61 6.45 15.89
N ASP A 232 -6.67 7.61 15.24
CA ASP A 232 -6.99 7.76 13.82
C ASP A 232 -5.71 7.82 12.99
N ALA A 233 -5.34 6.69 12.40
CA ALA A 233 -4.15 6.57 11.57
C ALA A 233 -4.36 7.13 10.14
N CYS A 234 -5.56 7.59 9.81
CA CYS A 234 -5.91 8.12 8.48
C CYS A 234 -5.47 9.58 8.29
N GLY A 235 -5.32 10.33 9.40
CA GLY A 235 -5.11 11.78 9.37
C GLY A 235 -6.28 12.54 8.73
N ASP A 236 -5.97 13.70 8.16
CA ASP A 236 -6.95 14.56 7.47
C ASP A 236 -7.10 14.23 5.97
N GLU A 237 -6.24 13.37 5.42
CA GLU A 237 -6.22 12.99 3.99
C GLU A 237 -7.42 12.08 3.66
N GLU A 238 -8.13 12.39 2.57
CA GLU A 238 -9.22 11.56 2.07
C GLU A 238 -8.68 10.39 1.21
N PRO A 239 -9.40 9.25 1.12
CA PRO A 239 -8.96 8.10 0.35
C PRO A 239 -8.56 8.41 -1.11
N ILE A 240 -9.32 9.29 -1.78
CA ILE A 240 -9.04 9.67 -3.16
C ILE A 240 -7.72 10.45 -3.30
N GLU A 241 -7.39 11.29 -2.32
CA GLU A 241 -6.16 12.08 -2.33
C GLU A 241 -4.95 11.18 -2.06
N SER A 242 -5.08 10.30 -1.07
CA SER A 242 -4.08 9.28 -0.75
C SER A 242 -3.77 8.40 -1.96
N GLN A 243 -4.81 7.96 -2.69
CA GLN A 243 -4.62 7.13 -3.88
C GLN A 243 -4.09 7.94 -5.08
N ALA A 244 -4.52 9.18 -5.26
CA ALA A 244 -3.98 10.05 -6.32
C ALA A 244 -2.49 10.34 -6.11
N ARG A 245 -2.07 10.55 -4.87
CA ARG A 245 -0.65 10.69 -4.49
C ARG A 245 0.13 9.42 -4.82
N TYR A 246 -0.40 8.24 -4.51
CA TYR A 246 0.21 6.97 -4.87
C TYR A 246 0.32 6.77 -6.39
N VAL A 247 -0.75 7.05 -7.14
CA VAL A 247 -0.77 6.95 -8.61
C VAL A 247 0.27 7.89 -9.23
N ALA A 248 0.31 9.16 -8.78
CA ALA A 248 1.27 10.14 -9.27
C ALA A 248 2.71 9.72 -8.99
N ALA A 249 2.99 9.17 -7.80
CA ALA A 249 4.32 8.64 -7.47
C ALA A 249 4.72 7.47 -8.40
N MET A 250 3.80 6.53 -8.65
CA MET A 250 4.02 5.41 -9.56
C MET A 250 4.25 5.84 -11.01
N GLU A 251 3.60 6.91 -11.47
CA GLU A 251 3.80 7.48 -12.80
C GLU A 251 5.17 8.17 -12.91
N ARG A 252 5.59 8.91 -11.89
CA ARG A 252 6.95 9.50 -11.82
C ARG A 252 8.02 8.41 -11.86
N ASP A 253 7.90 7.39 -11.03
CA ASP A 253 8.83 6.25 -11.02
C ASP A 253 8.92 5.52 -12.37
N ARG A 254 7.81 5.46 -13.12
CA ARG A 254 7.80 4.88 -14.47
C ARG A 254 8.54 5.76 -15.47
N LEU A 255 8.39 7.08 -15.38
CA LEU A 255 9.08 8.04 -16.24
C LEU A 255 10.58 8.06 -15.93
N ASP A 256 10.95 8.02 -14.65
CA ASP A 256 12.34 7.95 -14.20
C ASP A 256 12.99 6.60 -14.52
N GLY A 257 12.22 5.51 -14.43
CA GLY A 257 12.65 4.17 -14.86
C GLY A 257 12.88 4.04 -16.36
N LEU A 258 12.33 4.95 -17.19
CA LEU A 258 12.57 5.02 -18.63
C LEU A 258 13.73 5.96 -18.98
N SER A 259 14.08 6.92 -18.12
CA SER A 259 15.27 7.77 -18.28
C SER A 259 16.55 7.11 -17.75
N GLY A 260 16.43 6.09 -16.89
CA GLY A 260 17.53 5.34 -16.25
C GLY A 260 18.35 4.38 -17.13
N LEU A 261 18.39 4.54 -18.46
CA LEU A 261 19.45 3.94 -19.29
C LEU A 261 20.75 4.77 -19.32
N SER A 262 20.81 5.88 -18.58
CA SER A 262 22.06 6.52 -18.19
C SER A 262 22.36 6.18 -16.73
N GLY A 263 23.36 5.33 -16.52
CA GLY A 263 23.64 4.70 -15.23
C GLY A 263 24.05 5.68 -14.12
N SER A 264 23.33 5.60 -13.01
CA SER A 264 23.90 5.73 -11.66
C SER A 264 22.96 5.05 -10.66
N ASP A 265 23.50 4.13 -9.88
CA ASP A 265 22.78 3.32 -8.87
C ASP A 265 22.21 4.20 -7.74
N PRO A 266 20.94 4.03 -7.33
CA PRO A 266 20.44 4.58 -6.07
C PRO A 266 20.41 3.49 -4.99
N SER A 267 21.42 3.51 -4.10
CA SER A 267 21.32 2.91 -2.77
C SER A 267 21.47 4.02 -1.73
N THR A 268 20.34 4.60 -1.32
CA THR A 268 20.12 5.25 -0.03
C THR A 268 18.62 5.53 0.07
N MET A 269 17.90 4.64 0.74
CA MET A 269 16.60 4.95 1.33
C MET A 269 16.90 5.69 2.63
N THR A 270 16.76 7.01 2.62
CA THR A 270 16.70 7.83 3.83
C THR A 270 15.32 8.47 3.86
N ASP A 271 14.57 8.12 4.91
CA ASP A 271 13.30 8.74 5.25
C ASP A 271 13.45 10.26 5.37
N PRO A 272 12.53 11.08 4.85
CA PRO A 272 12.48 12.49 5.18
C PRO A 272 12.00 12.66 6.63
N PRO A 273 12.55 13.62 7.40
CA PRO A 273 12.09 13.88 8.76
C PRO A 273 10.69 14.52 8.74
N SER A 274 9.87 14.10 9.70
CA SER A 274 8.61 14.73 10.05
C SER A 274 8.87 16.05 10.78
N ASP A 275 8.64 17.17 10.11
CA ASP A 275 8.52 18.48 10.77
C ASP A 275 7.04 18.83 10.93
N SER A 276 6.55 18.66 12.15
CA SER A 276 5.36 19.34 12.67
C SER A 276 5.73 20.76 13.09
N ASP A 277 4.79 21.69 12.87
CA ASP A 277 4.70 23.08 13.35
C ASP A 277 5.31 24.19 12.48
N SER A 278 4.51 24.68 11.53
CA SER A 278 4.20 26.13 11.47
C SER A 278 2.96 26.42 10.62
N ASN A 279 1.96 27.00 11.27
CA ASN A 279 0.85 27.70 10.65
C ASN A 279 1.36 28.87 9.81
N GLY A 280 0.86 28.98 8.57
CA GLY A 280 0.66 30.23 7.86
C GLY A 280 1.90 30.91 7.30
N ASP A 281 2.30 30.53 6.08
CA ASP A 281 2.41 31.47 4.97
C ASP A 281 2.44 30.70 3.65
N ALA A 282 1.47 30.98 2.78
CA ALA A 282 1.42 30.44 1.44
C ALA A 282 2.37 31.25 0.55
N SER A 283 3.65 30.92 0.59
CA SER A 283 4.65 31.39 -0.37
C SER A 283 5.84 30.45 -0.35
N SER A 284 5.75 29.34 -1.10
CA SER A 284 6.98 28.71 -1.60
C SER A 284 7.77 29.78 -2.35
N PRO A 285 9.08 29.93 -2.10
CA PRO A 285 9.87 30.88 -2.86
C PRO A 285 9.97 30.31 -4.28
N ALA A 286 9.13 30.81 -5.19
CA ALA A 286 9.48 30.79 -6.59
C ALA A 286 10.89 31.38 -6.65
N ALA A 287 11.87 30.56 -7.05
CA ALA A 287 13.24 31.03 -7.22
C ALA A 287 13.15 32.32 -8.05
N ALA A 288 13.52 33.45 -7.45
CA ALA A 288 13.32 34.74 -8.07
C ALA A 288 13.97 34.73 -9.45
N ALA A 289 13.20 35.10 -10.48
CA ALA A 289 13.66 35.09 -11.86
C ALA A 289 15.04 35.77 -11.96
N PRO A 290 16.01 35.17 -12.67
CA PRO A 290 17.32 35.80 -12.83
C PRO A 290 17.14 37.16 -13.48
N SER A 291 17.76 38.19 -12.90
CA SER A 291 17.64 39.55 -13.43
C SER A 291 18.33 39.67 -14.79
N ASP A 292 17.86 40.59 -15.64
CA ASP A 292 18.50 40.89 -16.92
C ASP A 292 19.99 41.26 -16.76
N GLU A 293 20.34 41.91 -15.66
CA GLU A 293 21.72 42.25 -15.30
C GLU A 293 22.57 41.00 -15.02
N THR A 294 21.99 39.99 -14.37
CA THR A 294 22.66 38.70 -14.12
C THR A 294 22.91 37.94 -15.40
N LEU A 295 21.93 37.90 -16.31
CA LEU A 295 22.08 37.27 -17.64
C LEU A 295 23.13 38.00 -18.49
N ALA A 296 23.11 39.33 -18.49
CA ALA A 296 24.12 40.13 -19.20
C ALA A 296 25.53 39.85 -18.67
N THR A 297 25.71 39.86 -17.35
CA THR A 297 27.01 39.55 -16.71
C THR A 297 27.51 38.15 -17.07
N ALA A 298 26.63 37.15 -17.10
CA ALA A 298 26.99 35.79 -17.48
C ALA A 298 27.40 35.67 -18.96
N ARG A 299 26.72 36.39 -19.86
CA ARG A 299 27.09 36.47 -21.29
C ARG A 299 28.46 37.11 -21.47
N ASP A 300 28.68 38.26 -20.82
CA ASP A 300 29.96 38.96 -20.88
C ASP A 300 31.11 38.09 -20.35
N ALA A 301 30.89 37.31 -19.29
CA ALA A 301 31.89 36.39 -18.76
C ALA A 301 32.25 35.25 -19.73
N VAL A 302 31.26 34.69 -20.44
CA VAL A 302 31.47 33.68 -21.49
C VAL A 302 32.26 34.26 -22.66
N ASP A 303 31.90 35.47 -23.10
CA ASP A 303 32.55 36.14 -24.22
C ASP A 303 33.98 36.53 -23.90
N ALA A 304 34.23 37.13 -22.73
CA ALA A 304 35.56 37.52 -22.26
C ALA A 304 36.51 36.31 -22.18
N LEU A 305 36.08 35.21 -21.56
CA LEU A 305 36.92 34.01 -21.47
C LEU A 305 37.12 33.34 -22.84
N GLY A 306 36.12 33.45 -23.72
CA GLY A 306 36.23 33.02 -25.11
C GLY A 306 37.28 33.80 -25.91
N GLU A 307 37.40 35.11 -25.68
CA GLU A 307 38.43 35.97 -26.28
C GLU A 307 39.82 35.65 -25.74
N GLU A 308 39.97 35.44 -24.44
CA GLU A 308 41.24 35.02 -23.84
C GLU A 308 41.78 33.72 -24.45
N ILE A 309 40.91 32.73 -24.66
CA ILE A 309 41.27 31.46 -25.29
C ILE A 309 41.68 31.68 -26.75
N ARG A 310 41.00 32.56 -27.49
CA ARG A 310 41.37 32.92 -28.87
C ARG A 310 42.74 33.59 -28.91
N ALA A 311 43.00 34.57 -28.04
CA ALA A 311 44.28 35.25 -27.95
C ALA A 311 45.44 34.29 -27.63
N LEU A 312 45.23 33.31 -26.74
CA LEU A 312 46.23 32.26 -26.46
C LEU A 312 46.54 31.43 -27.71
N LYS A 313 45.51 31.08 -28.49
CA LYS A 313 45.66 30.30 -29.72
C LYS A 313 46.32 31.09 -30.84
N ASP A 314 45.98 32.37 -30.98
CA ASP A 314 46.61 33.27 -31.95
C ASP A 314 48.09 33.49 -31.61
N GLY A 315 48.45 33.40 -30.33
CA GLY A 315 49.84 33.36 -29.83
C GLY A 315 50.58 32.04 -30.06
N GLY A 316 49.94 31.04 -30.69
CA GLY A 316 50.53 29.75 -31.04
C GLY A 316 50.27 28.62 -30.05
N ALA A 317 49.50 28.83 -28.98
CA ALA A 317 49.13 27.78 -28.05
C ALA A 317 48.19 26.75 -28.70
N GLN A 318 48.38 25.48 -28.38
CA GLN A 318 47.57 24.37 -28.88
C GLN A 318 46.55 23.91 -27.84
N ASN A 319 45.51 23.20 -28.29
CA ASN A 319 44.49 22.65 -27.39
C ASN A 319 45.04 21.65 -26.36
N SER A 320 46.21 21.07 -26.63
CA SER A 320 46.92 20.17 -25.72
C SER A 320 47.64 20.90 -24.59
N ASP A 321 47.77 22.23 -24.67
CA ASP A 321 48.43 22.99 -23.62
C ASP A 321 47.56 23.02 -22.36
N PRO A 322 48.13 22.75 -21.18
CA PRO A 322 47.37 22.63 -19.93
C PRO A 322 46.62 23.92 -19.57
N GLU A 323 47.16 25.08 -19.96
CA GLU A 323 46.50 26.37 -19.75
C GLU A 323 45.25 26.54 -20.63
N VAL A 324 45.34 26.19 -21.92
CA VAL A 324 44.21 26.24 -22.85
C VAL A 324 43.14 25.23 -22.41
N ALA A 325 43.54 24.02 -22.01
CA ALA A 325 42.62 22.99 -21.53
C ALA A 325 41.85 23.42 -20.27
N ARG A 326 42.51 24.04 -19.28
CA ARG A 326 41.85 24.56 -18.07
C ARG A 326 40.85 25.67 -18.40
N ARG A 327 41.22 26.62 -19.25
CA ARG A 327 40.31 27.72 -19.64
C ARG A 327 39.13 27.23 -20.46
N VAL A 328 39.32 26.25 -21.35
CA VAL A 328 38.22 25.61 -22.08
C VAL A 328 37.27 24.89 -21.13
N ALA A 329 37.78 24.17 -20.13
CA ALA A 329 36.92 23.55 -19.12
C ALA A 329 36.10 24.61 -18.36
N LYS A 330 36.73 25.72 -17.96
CA LYS A 330 36.02 26.81 -17.29
C LYS A 330 34.98 27.49 -18.19
N LEU A 331 35.27 27.64 -19.48
CA LEU A 331 34.32 28.17 -20.47
C LEU A 331 33.09 27.26 -20.62
N LEU A 332 33.28 25.93 -20.57
CA LEU A 332 32.17 24.99 -20.62
C LEU A 332 31.28 25.07 -19.37
N GLU A 333 31.87 25.25 -18.19
CA GLU A 333 31.13 25.52 -16.94
C GLU A 333 30.30 26.82 -17.07
N LEU A 334 30.94 27.93 -17.48
CA LEU A 334 30.24 29.22 -17.63
C LEU A 334 29.12 29.17 -18.68
N LYS A 335 29.31 28.40 -19.77
CA LYS A 335 28.25 28.18 -20.76
C LYS A 335 27.09 27.35 -20.21
N ALA A 336 27.37 26.37 -19.36
CA ALA A 336 26.33 25.60 -18.69
C ALA A 336 25.55 26.46 -17.69
N GLU A 337 26.25 27.31 -16.93
CA GLU A 337 25.65 28.28 -16.01
C GLU A 337 24.79 29.31 -16.74
N LEU A 338 25.29 29.92 -17.82
CA LEU A 338 24.53 30.86 -18.65
C LEU A 338 23.26 30.19 -19.20
N ARG A 339 23.38 28.96 -19.71
CA ARG A 339 22.24 28.22 -20.22
C ARG A 339 21.20 27.94 -19.13
N ALA A 340 21.64 27.56 -17.93
CA ALA A 340 20.73 27.36 -16.80
C ALA A 340 20.01 28.66 -16.39
N LEU A 341 20.69 29.82 -16.45
CA LEU A 341 20.08 31.13 -16.20
C LEU A 341 19.06 31.50 -17.30
N GLU A 342 19.38 31.24 -18.56
CA GLU A 342 18.48 31.48 -19.69
C GLU A 342 17.23 30.59 -19.61
N ASP A 343 17.39 29.29 -19.33
CA ASP A 343 16.30 28.35 -19.11
C ASP A 343 15.41 28.78 -17.91
N ALA A 344 16.03 29.25 -16.82
CA ALA A 344 15.31 29.77 -15.65
C ALA A 344 14.55 31.08 -15.95
N ALA A 345 15.11 31.96 -16.78
CA ALA A 345 14.43 33.19 -17.22
C ALA A 345 13.22 32.87 -18.09
N GLU A 346 13.37 31.93 -19.04
CA GLU A 346 12.28 31.48 -19.91
C GLU A 346 11.14 30.83 -19.10
N ALA A 347 11.49 29.97 -18.14
CA ALA A 347 10.53 29.34 -17.24
C ALA A 347 9.81 30.34 -16.30
N SER A 348 10.39 31.51 -16.08
CA SER A 348 9.82 32.57 -15.23
C SER A 348 8.90 33.54 -15.99
N THR A 349 8.72 33.35 -17.30
CA THR A 349 7.77 34.18 -18.07
C THR A 349 6.34 33.91 -17.61
N PRO A 350 5.43 34.91 -17.61
CA PRO A 350 4.04 34.72 -17.21
C PRO A 350 3.35 33.59 -17.99
N ASP A 351 3.61 33.51 -19.31
CA ASP A 351 3.07 32.46 -20.17
C ASP A 351 3.59 31.07 -19.79
N ALA A 352 4.88 30.94 -19.45
CA ALA A 352 5.45 29.67 -19.00
C ALA A 352 4.94 29.27 -17.60
N ILE A 353 4.75 30.22 -16.70
CA ILE A 353 4.17 29.98 -15.37
C ILE A 353 2.70 29.54 -15.51
N GLU A 354 1.90 30.24 -16.31
CA GLU A 354 0.50 29.85 -16.57
C GLU A 354 0.42 28.48 -17.24
N ALA A 355 1.29 28.20 -18.22
CA ALA A 355 1.38 26.89 -18.84
C ALA A 355 1.75 25.81 -17.80
N ALA A 356 2.74 26.05 -16.94
CA ALA A 356 3.14 25.12 -15.90
C ALA A 356 2.01 24.85 -14.89
N ILE A 357 1.28 25.87 -14.46
CA ILE A 357 0.12 25.74 -13.57
C ILE A 357 -0.99 24.93 -14.24
N ARG A 358 -1.28 25.20 -15.52
CA ARG A 358 -2.27 24.42 -16.28
C ARG A 358 -1.85 22.96 -16.40
N ASP A 359 -0.61 22.70 -16.77
CA ASP A 359 -0.08 21.36 -16.97
C ASP A 359 -0.06 20.57 -15.65
N GLU A 360 0.28 21.23 -14.52
CA GLU A 360 0.18 20.66 -13.17
C GLU A 360 -1.27 20.31 -12.81
N ARG A 361 -2.21 21.20 -13.10
CA ARG A 361 -3.64 20.95 -12.87
C ARG A 361 -4.15 19.78 -13.69
N GLU A 362 -3.83 19.72 -14.98
CA GLU A 362 -4.21 18.61 -15.87
C GLU A 362 -3.57 17.28 -15.43
N ALA A 363 -2.32 17.32 -14.94
CA ALA A 363 -1.68 16.14 -14.35
C ALA A 363 -2.43 15.68 -13.09
N ARG A 364 -2.78 16.60 -12.19
CA ARG A 364 -3.56 16.30 -10.98
C ARG A 364 -4.93 15.73 -11.31
N GLU A 365 -5.65 16.31 -12.25
CA GLU A 365 -6.97 15.83 -12.69
C GLU A 365 -6.88 14.39 -13.25
N ARG A 366 -5.86 14.10 -14.08
CA ARG A 366 -5.59 12.74 -14.56
C ARG A 366 -5.27 11.76 -13.44
N SER A 367 -4.42 12.15 -12.48
CA SER A 367 -4.09 11.29 -11.33
C SER A 367 -5.32 11.00 -10.46
N VAL A 368 -6.22 11.98 -10.28
CA VAL A 368 -7.47 11.79 -9.54
C VAL A 368 -8.43 10.87 -10.29
N GLU A 369 -8.56 11.00 -11.60
CA GLU A 369 -9.40 10.10 -12.40
C GLU A 369 -8.90 8.65 -12.36
N GLU A 370 -7.59 8.45 -12.51
CA GLU A 370 -6.97 7.13 -12.38
C GLU A 370 -7.09 6.60 -10.93
N ALA A 371 -7.01 7.46 -9.92
CA ALA A 371 -7.23 7.08 -8.53
C ALA A 371 -8.66 6.60 -8.28
N ARG A 372 -9.69 7.25 -8.86
CA ARG A 372 -11.08 6.75 -8.79
C ARG A 372 -11.20 5.37 -9.41
N ARG A 373 -10.63 5.19 -10.61
CA ARG A 373 -10.61 3.86 -11.27
C ARG A 373 -9.91 2.84 -10.38
N SER A 374 -8.77 3.21 -9.80
CA SER A 374 -7.97 2.35 -8.95
C SER A 374 -8.70 1.97 -7.66
N LEU A 375 -9.37 2.89 -6.97
CA LEU A 375 -10.19 2.57 -5.79
C LEU A 375 -11.28 1.56 -6.13
N ALA A 376 -11.95 1.72 -7.28
CA ALA A 376 -13.00 0.81 -7.72
C ALA A 376 -12.48 -0.57 -8.15
N GLU A 377 -11.34 -0.62 -8.83
CA GLU A 377 -10.89 -1.81 -9.56
C GLU A 377 -9.66 -2.48 -8.98
N SER A 378 -8.77 -1.79 -8.26
CA SER A 378 -7.54 -2.41 -7.74
C SER A 378 -7.85 -3.44 -6.64
N PRO A 379 -6.97 -4.41 -6.43
CA PRO A 379 -7.08 -5.29 -5.28
C PRO A 379 -6.86 -4.52 -3.97
N ILE A 380 -7.46 -5.00 -2.88
CA ILE A 380 -7.47 -4.32 -1.58
C ILE A 380 -6.06 -4.04 -1.02
N TYR A 381 -5.07 -4.85 -1.37
CA TYR A 381 -3.67 -4.67 -0.94
C TYR A 381 -2.93 -3.55 -1.72
N ALA A 382 -3.55 -3.01 -2.78
CA ALA A 382 -3.04 -1.87 -3.55
C ALA A 382 -3.85 -0.58 -3.29
N LEU A 383 -4.74 -0.62 -2.30
CA LEU A 383 -5.52 0.53 -1.84
C LEU A 383 -4.84 1.13 -0.59
N PRO A 384 -5.07 2.43 -0.31
CA PRO A 384 -4.52 3.05 0.89
C PRO A 384 -5.13 2.39 2.12
N GLU A 385 -4.31 2.19 3.15
CA GLU A 385 -4.79 1.67 4.42
C GLU A 385 -5.55 2.76 5.18
N ARG A 386 -6.75 2.45 5.66
CA ARG A 386 -7.66 3.42 6.31
C ARG A 386 -8.05 2.91 7.69
N TYR A 387 -7.11 2.97 8.64
CA TYR A 387 -7.28 2.36 9.95
C TYR A 387 -7.78 3.34 11.02
N LEU A 388 -8.77 2.89 11.79
CA LEU A 388 -9.10 3.42 13.12
C LEU A 388 -8.82 2.36 14.18
N ARG A 389 -8.18 2.77 15.26
CA ARG A 389 -7.84 1.89 16.38
C ARG A 389 -8.55 2.35 17.65
N PHE A 390 -9.14 1.40 18.37
CA PHE A 390 -9.83 1.65 19.63
C PHE A 390 -9.24 0.78 20.73
N LYS A 391 -8.50 1.40 21.65
CA LYS A 391 -7.96 0.71 22.83
C LYS A 391 -9.03 0.69 23.90
N CYS A 392 -9.51 -0.51 24.24
CA CYS A 392 -10.61 -0.69 25.17
C CYS A 392 -10.09 -1.03 26.58
N PRO A 393 -10.80 -0.58 27.64
CA PRO A 393 -10.38 -0.84 29.03
C PRO A 393 -10.52 -2.32 29.41
N ASP A 394 -11.50 -3.02 28.83
CA ASP A 394 -11.76 -4.43 29.05
C ASP A 394 -12.41 -5.12 27.84
N ARG A 395 -12.40 -6.46 27.90
CA ARG A 395 -12.93 -7.34 26.84
C ARG A 395 -14.44 -7.22 26.61
N PRO A 396 -15.32 -7.19 27.64
CA PRO A 396 -16.74 -6.89 27.45
C PRO A 396 -16.99 -5.62 26.63
N THR A 397 -16.31 -4.53 26.97
CA THR A 397 -16.42 -3.24 26.27
C THR A 397 -15.90 -3.33 24.84
N ALA A 398 -14.75 -3.98 24.61
CA ALA A 398 -14.24 -4.23 23.26
C ALA A 398 -15.23 -5.02 22.39
N LYS A 399 -15.87 -6.05 22.95
CA LYS A 399 -16.85 -6.88 22.22
C LYS A 399 -18.13 -6.11 21.91
N ALA A 400 -18.60 -5.29 22.85
CA ALA A 400 -19.79 -4.47 22.65
C ALA A 400 -19.54 -3.39 21.59
N LEU A 401 -18.39 -2.71 21.65
CA LEU A 401 -18.02 -1.69 20.67
C LEU A 401 -17.80 -2.29 19.27
N ALA A 402 -17.02 -3.36 19.14
CA ALA A 402 -16.77 -3.98 17.84
C ALA A 402 -18.06 -4.43 17.14
N LYS A 403 -19.03 -4.91 17.93
CA LYS A 403 -20.36 -5.30 17.48
C LYS A 403 -21.18 -4.10 17.00
N ALA A 404 -21.13 -2.99 17.73
CA ALA A 404 -21.80 -1.74 17.35
C ALA A 404 -21.18 -1.14 16.08
N LEU A 405 -19.85 -1.06 16.01
CA LEU A 405 -19.11 -0.58 14.82
C LEU A 405 -19.45 -1.41 13.58
N ALA A 406 -19.48 -2.74 13.71
CA ALA A 406 -19.85 -3.63 12.60
C ALA A 406 -21.31 -3.48 12.15
N GLN A 407 -22.19 -2.88 12.97
CA GLN A 407 -23.59 -2.63 12.63
C GLN A 407 -23.85 -1.32 11.90
N GLU A 408 -22.90 -0.39 11.93
CA GLU A 408 -23.06 0.91 11.30
C GLU A 408 -23.16 0.77 9.78
N ASP A 409 -24.17 1.41 9.20
CA ASP A 409 -24.33 1.51 7.74
C ASP A 409 -23.54 2.72 7.23
N LEU A 410 -22.22 2.56 7.19
CA LEU A 410 -21.31 3.62 6.75
C LEU A 410 -21.47 3.95 5.26
N LEU A 411 -21.98 3.02 4.46
CA LEU A 411 -22.23 3.28 3.04
C LEU A 411 -23.38 4.25 2.85
N ALA A 412 -24.41 4.20 3.70
CA ALA A 412 -25.49 5.17 3.67
C ALA A 412 -24.97 6.59 3.93
N LEU A 413 -24.08 6.76 4.91
CA LEU A 413 -23.47 8.05 5.24
C LEU A 413 -22.63 8.60 4.08
N ALA A 414 -21.88 7.75 3.39
CA ALA A 414 -21.05 8.16 2.27
C ALA A 414 -21.83 8.54 0.99
N LEU A 415 -23.12 8.21 0.92
CA LEU A 415 -24.00 8.48 -0.24
C LEU A 415 -24.91 9.70 -0.02
N GLU A 416 -24.97 10.26 1.19
CA GLU A 416 -25.70 11.49 1.46
C GLU A 416 -24.86 12.68 0.96
N PRO A 417 -25.39 13.54 0.07
CA PRO A 417 -24.68 14.75 -0.32
C PRO A 417 -24.64 15.72 0.86
N ALA A 418 -23.42 16.14 1.24
CA ALA A 418 -23.17 17.19 2.21
C ALA A 418 -23.84 18.52 1.84
#